data_AF-A0A8T4ZB21-F1
#
_entry.id   AF-A0A8T4ZB21-F1
#
_cell.length_a   1.000
_cell.length_b   1.000
_cell.length_c   1.000
_cell.angle_alpha   90.00
_cell.angle_beta   90.00
_cell.angle_gamma   90.00
#
_symmetry.space_group_name_H-M   'P 1'
#
loop_
_entity.id
_entity.type
_entity.pdbx_description
1 polymer ?
#
loop_
_entity_poly.entity_id
_entity_poly.type
_entity_poly.pdbx_seq_one_letter_code
_entity_poly.pdbx_strand_id
1 'polypeptide(L)' 'MVGLVVGVAARVGEVEYAIREVAVLAAKLSKSGVKIIPLNIGDPVKFDFKTPAHIKEALVKAVLEDHNMYGPSEGLPEL' A
#
# COMPACT_ATOMS: atom_id res chain seq x y z
N MET A 1 -22.13 14.67 -32.01
CA MET A 1 -21.37 14.73 -30.74
C MET A 1 -20.65 13.40 -30.59
N VAL A 2 -19.39 13.31 -31.04
CA VAL A 2 -18.63 12.05 -30.99
C VAL A 2 -17.95 12.01 -29.62
N GLY A 3 -18.45 11.16 -28.73
CA GLY A 3 -17.82 10.92 -27.44
C GLY A 3 -16.45 10.31 -27.66
N LEU A 4 -15.39 11.00 -27.24
CA LEU A 4 -14.04 10.46 -27.28
C LEU A 4 -13.98 9.28 -26.31
N VAL A 5 -13.83 8.05 -26.81
CA VAL A 5 -13.52 6.89 -25.97
C VAL A 5 -12.05 6.99 -25.61
N VAL A 6 -11.76 7.35 -24.36
CA VAL A 6 -10.39 7.40 -23.84
C VAL A 6 -9.97 5.98 -23.47
N GLY A 7 -9.04 5.42 -24.25
CA GLY A 7 -8.43 4.10 -23.97
C GLY A 7 -7.28 4.18 -22.96
N VAL A 8 -6.99 3.05 -22.31
CA VAL A 8 -5.78 2.90 -21.49
C VAL A 8 -4.55 2.85 -22.39
N ALA A 9 -3.43 3.45 -21.97
CA ALA A 9 -2.17 3.34 -22.69
C ALA A 9 -1.72 1.87 -22.77
N ALA A 10 -1.30 1.41 -23.95
CA ALA A 10 -0.98 -0.01 -24.21
C ALA A 10 -0.06 -0.64 -23.13
N ARG A 11 1.04 0.04 -22.80
CA ARG A 11 2.00 -0.41 -21.77
C ARG A 11 1.39 -0.56 -20.37
N VAL A 12 0.39 0.26 -20.03
CA VAL A 12 -0.28 0.19 -18.72
C VAL A 12 -1.30 -0.95 -18.72
N GLY A 13 -1.94 -1.22 -19.86
CA GLY A 13 -2.87 -2.33 -20.02
C GLY A 13 -2.25 -3.71 -19.86
N GLU A 14 -0.93 -3.82 -20.02
CA GLU A 14 -0.17 -5.08 -19.88
C GLU A 14 0.36 -5.32 -18.45
N VAL A 15 0.22 -4.36 -17.53
CA VAL A 15 0.76 -4.50 -16.16
C VAL A 15 -0.18 -5.35 -15.31
N GLU A 16 0.30 -6.52 -14.91
CA GLU A 16 -0.40 -7.42 -13.99
C GLU A 16 0.29 -7.50 -12.61
N TYR A 17 -0.50 -7.76 -11.57
CA TYR A 17 -0.02 -7.95 -10.20
C TYR A 17 -0.62 -9.21 -9.58
N ALA A 18 -0.27 -10.35 -10.17
CA ALA A 18 -0.86 -11.66 -9.93
C ALA A 18 -0.95 -12.06 -8.45
N ILE A 19 0.03 -11.68 -7.63
CA ILE A 19 0.08 -12.06 -6.21
C ILE A 19 -1.10 -11.53 -5.37
N ARG A 20 -1.84 -10.52 -5.84
CA ARG A 20 -3.04 -9.99 -5.16
C ARG A 20 -4.35 -10.57 -5.68
N GLU A 21 -4.37 -11.28 -6.80
CA GLU A 21 -5.61 -11.78 -7.41
C GLU A 21 -6.35 -12.75 -6.48
N VAL A 22 -5.58 -13.61 -5.79
CA VAL A 22 -6.13 -14.57 -4.82
C VAL A 22 -6.81 -13.90 -3.64
N ALA A 23 -6.47 -12.65 -3.30
CA ALA A 23 -7.08 -11.93 -2.19
C ALA A 23 -8.58 -11.64 -2.45
N VAL A 24 -8.97 -11.44 -3.72
CA VAL A 24 -10.38 -11.20 -4.10
C VAL A 24 -11.21 -12.46 -3.89
N LEU A 25 -10.68 -13.62 -4.28
CA LEU A 25 -11.34 -14.91 -4.08
C LEU A 25 -11.43 -15.26 -2.59
N ALA A 26 -10.33 -15.08 -1.86
CA ALA A 26 -10.30 -15.26 -0.40
C ALA A 26 -11.35 -14.37 0.30
N ALA A 27 -11.49 -13.10 -0.10
CA ALA A 27 -12.50 -12.21 0.45
C ALA A 27 -13.94 -12.67 0.17
N LYS A 28 -14.22 -13.24 -1.01
CA LYS A 28 -15.53 -13.83 -1.34
C LYS A 28 -15.84 -15.05 -0.45
N LEU A 29 -14.88 -15.96 -0.30
CA LEU A 29 -15.02 -17.15 0.55
C LEU A 29 -15.17 -16.81 2.04
N SER A 30 -14.41 -15.83 2.54
CA SER A 30 -14.56 -15.33 3.90
C SER A 30 -15.97 -14.78 4.15
N LYS A 31 -16.56 -14.07 3.18
CA LYS A 31 -17.94 -13.55 3.29
C LYS A 31 -18.99 -14.66 3.29
N SER A 32 -18.74 -15.81 2.66
CA SER A 32 -19.62 -16.97 2.73
C SER A 32 -19.43 -17.81 4.01
N GLY A 33 -18.65 -17.33 4.98
CA GLY A 33 -18.43 -17.98 6.26
C GLY A 33 -17.26 -18.98 6.29
N VAL A 34 -16.49 -19.10 5.21
CA VAL A 34 -15.32 -19.98 5.19
C VAL A 34 -14.16 -19.31 5.93
N LYS A 35 -13.58 -20.00 6.91
CA LYS A 35 -12.38 -19.50 7.60
C LYS A 35 -11.17 -19.56 6.66
N ILE A 36 -10.58 -18.40 6.38
CA ILE A 36 -9.34 -18.28 5.61
C ILE A 36 -8.19 -17.87 6.53
N ILE A 37 -7.03 -18.52 6.38
CA ILE A 37 -5.77 -18.14 7.04
C ILE A 37 -4.90 -17.42 6.00
N PRO A 38 -4.68 -16.10 6.12
CA PRO A 38 -3.96 -15.33 5.12
C PRO A 38 -2.44 -15.50 5.29
N LEU A 39 -1.83 -16.35 4.46
CA LEU A 39 -0.38 -16.58 4.41
C LEU A 39 0.29 -15.96 3.16
N ASN A 40 -0.46 -15.15 2.42
CA ASN A 40 -0.05 -14.59 1.13
C ASN A 40 0.41 -13.12 1.21
N ILE A 41 0.27 -12.44 2.35
CA ILE A 41 0.60 -11.02 2.52
C ILE A 41 1.70 -10.86 3.55
N GLY A 42 2.85 -10.33 3.14
CA GLY A 42 3.99 -10.03 4.01
C GLY A 42 3.90 -8.67 4.71
N ASP A 43 2.73 -8.32 5.26
CA ASP A 43 2.53 -7.08 6.03
C ASP A 43 2.55 -7.42 7.53
N PRO A 44 3.70 -7.31 8.20
CA PRO A 44 3.85 -7.78 9.59
C PRO A 44 3.00 -6.97 10.58
N VAL A 45 2.64 -5.72 10.24
CA VAL A 45 1.85 -4.83 11.13
C VAL A 45 0.40 -5.29 11.27
N LYS A 46 -0.12 -6.03 10.28
CA LYS A 46 -1.44 -6.67 10.36
C LYS A 46 -1.49 -7.84 11.34
N PHE A 47 -0.32 -8.35 11.74
CA PHE A 47 -0.19 -9.51 12.60
C PHE A 47 0.35 -9.09 13.96
N ASP A 48 1.52 -9.58 14.33
CA ASP A 48 2.11 -9.52 15.65
C ASP A 48 3.25 -8.48 15.78
N PHE A 49 3.62 -7.81 14.69
CA PHE A 49 4.63 -6.75 14.73
C PHE A 49 4.00 -5.38 14.95
N LYS A 50 4.71 -4.54 15.69
CA LYS A 50 4.37 -3.13 15.88
C LYS A 50 5.55 -2.28 15.47
N THR A 51 5.27 -1.13 14.86
CA THR A 51 6.30 -0.10 14.66
C THR A 51 6.91 0.27 16.02
N PRO A 52 8.24 0.23 16.17
CA PRO A 52 8.93 0.60 17.41
C PRO A 52 8.57 2.01 17.90
N ALA A 53 8.62 2.21 19.22
CA ALA A 53 8.23 3.48 19.85
C ALA A 53 9.05 4.66 19.34
N HIS A 54 10.37 4.52 19.30
CA HIS A 54 11.29 5.57 18.84
C HIS A 54 11.04 6.01 17.38
N ILE A 55 10.58 5.11 16.49
CA ILE A 55 10.22 5.49 15.11
C ILE A 55 8.93 6.32 15.11
N LYS A 56 7.92 5.93 15.89
CA LYS A 56 6.68 6.70 16.02
C LYS A 56 6.94 8.08 16.61
N GLU A 57 7.78 8.16 17.64
CA GLU A 57 8.18 9.41 18.29
C GLU A 57 8.94 10.33 17.33
N ALA A 58 9.86 9.79 16.53
CA ALA A 58 10.57 10.56 15.50
C ALA A 58 9.61 11.14 14.46
N LEU A 59 8.63 10.35 13.99
CA LEU A 59 7.60 10.82 13.06
C LEU A 59 6.75 11.95 13.68
N VAL A 60 6.28 11.76 14.93
CA VAL A 60 5.50 12.79 15.64
C VAL A 60 6.31 14.06 15.82
N LYS A 61 7.57 13.94 16.22
CA LYS A 61 8.48 15.08 16.39
C LYS A 61 8.68 15.84 15.07
N ALA A 62 8.92 15.13 13.96
CA ALA A 62 9.10 15.75 12.66
C ALA A 62 7.89 16.60 12.25
N VAL A 63 6.68 16.08 12.49
CA VAL A 63 5.43 16.82 12.23
C VAL A 63 5.29 18.05 13.13
N LEU A 64 5.58 17.92 14.43
CA LEU A 64 5.48 19.02 15.40
C LEU A 64 6.52 20.13 15.18
N GLU A 65 7.66 19.81 14.59
CA GLU A 65 8.72 20.77 14.23
C GLU A 65 8.57 21.32 12.80
N ASP A 66 7.40 21.11 12.16
CA ASP A 66 7.05 21.60 10.82
C ASP A 66 7.94 21.08 9.67
N HIS A 67 8.55 19.90 9.80
CA HIS A 67 9.27 19.20 8.71
C HIS A 67 8.28 18.57 7.70
N ASN A 68 7.36 19.37 7.16
CA ASN A 68 6.23 18.94 6.32
C ASN A 68 6.31 19.48 4.86
N MET A 69 7.39 20.18 4.52
CA MET A 69 7.62 20.76 3.20
C MET A 69 8.15 19.73 2.19
N TYR A 70 8.13 20.08 0.91
CA TYR A 70 8.78 19.27 -0.12
C TYR A 70 10.28 19.13 0.17
N GLY A 71 10.77 17.89 0.15
CA GLY A 71 12.19 17.56 0.23
C GLY A 71 12.86 17.48 -1.14
N PRO A 72 14.17 17.20 -1.18
CA PRO A 72 14.89 16.92 -2.41
C PRO A 72 14.30 15.72 -3.16
N SER A 73 14.42 15.69 -4.48
CA SER A 73 13.86 14.63 -5.33
C SER A 73 14.43 13.24 -5.04
N GLU A 74 15.65 13.17 -4.52
CA GLU A 74 16.35 11.93 -4.21
C GLU A 74 16.06 11.41 -2.79
N GLY A 75 15.41 12.22 -1.95
CA GLY A 75 15.25 11.96 -0.52
C GLY A 75 16.03 12.97 0.34
N LEU A 76 15.82 12.90 1.66
CA LEU A 76 16.60 13.69 2.62
C LEU A 76 18.02 13.09 2.73
N PRO A 77 19.11 13.88 2.68
CA PRO A 77 20.47 13.35 2.79
C PRO A 77 20.76 12.55 4.06
N GLU A 78 20.02 12.82 5.14
CA GLU A 78 20.12 12.13 6.44
C GLU A 78 19.38 10.79 6.53
N LEU A 79 18.62 10.38 5.49
CA LEU A 79 17.88 9.12 5.41
C LEU A 79 18.56 8.11 4.48
#